data_AF-A0A6M1E3V4-F1
#
_entry.id   AF-A0A6M1E3V4-F1
#
_cell.length_a   1.000
_cell.length_b   1.000
_cell.length_c   1.000
_cell.angle_alpha   90.00
_cell.angle_beta   90.00
_cell.angle_gamma   90.00
#
_symmetry.space_group_name_H-M   'P 1'
#
loop_
_entity.id
_entity.type
_entity.pdbx_description
1 polymer ?
#
loop_
_entity_poly.entity_id
_entity_poly.type
_entity_poly.pdbx_seq_one_letter_code
_entity_poly.pdbx_strand_id
1 'polypeptide(L)'
;MKEENTYNEIGGNNLPDYLRVNPFGVPQGYFDHLTNNVLAEIAEQKLKQQVSDAGFTVPQDYFIQLEERVQNRLFEQNLKDNVQTEGYQVPQGYFEELTDKIKASVALEQHIATSERKEGFEIPTGYFESLSSKIMDKVTGAPSVQEEKRPDTPVIQMAPRKNWIYQASVAAVAILLGIGSYWYLDRTDPQSLPEDHTQASLHGLSKEDIVQYLAQETDGVELIELASYVDDEEMFDNTSFDIKQRLNDKEIEEYLNYML
;
A
#
# COMPACT_ATOMS: atom_id res chain seq x y z
N MET A 1 -81.10 -48.68 5.95
CA MET A 1 -80.00 -47.68 5.87
C MET A 1 -78.91 -48.33 5.06
N LYS A 2 -78.62 -47.80 3.87
CA LYS A 2 -77.62 -48.37 2.97
C LYS A 2 -76.27 -47.81 3.38
N GLU A 3 -75.36 -48.68 3.76
CA GLU A 3 -73.96 -48.32 4.02
C GLU A 3 -73.30 -48.09 2.66
N GLU A 4 -72.82 -46.87 2.43
CA GLU A 4 -71.95 -46.58 1.29
C GLU A 4 -70.57 -47.17 1.57
N ASN A 5 -70.39 -48.42 1.17
CA ASN A 5 -69.10 -49.07 1.13
C ASN A 5 -68.30 -48.51 -0.05
N THR A 6 -67.43 -47.54 0.22
CA THR A 6 -66.45 -47.00 -0.72
C THR A 6 -65.25 -47.94 -0.84
N TYR A 7 -65.51 -49.18 -1.28
CA TYR A 7 -64.45 -50.10 -1.72
C TYR A 7 -64.59 -50.28 -3.22
N ASN A 8 -63.93 -49.38 -3.94
CA ASN A 8 -63.61 -49.63 -5.34
C ASN A 8 -62.51 -50.70 -5.36
N GLU A 9 -62.92 -51.92 -5.70
CA GLU A 9 -62.03 -52.96 -6.19
C GLU A 9 -61.35 -52.44 -7.47
N ILE A 10 -60.14 -51.90 -7.34
CA ILE A 10 -59.27 -51.63 -8.48
C ILE A 10 -58.08 -52.55 -8.35
N GLY A 11 -58.15 -53.67 -9.08
CA GLY A 11 -56.98 -54.46 -9.40
C GLY A 11 -55.94 -53.58 -10.08
N GLY A 12 -54.73 -53.60 -9.52
CA GLY A 12 -53.56 -52.89 -10.05
C GLY A 12 -52.75 -52.32 -8.91
N ASN A 13 -51.56 -52.88 -8.67
CA ASN A 13 -50.56 -52.39 -7.71
C ASN A 13 -49.96 -51.04 -8.14
N ASN A 14 -50.78 -50.01 -8.37
CA ASN A 14 -50.34 -48.71 -8.81
C ASN A 14 -50.82 -47.66 -7.81
N LEU A 15 -50.00 -47.42 -6.77
CA LEU A 15 -50.04 -46.15 -6.08
C LEU A 15 -49.91 -45.03 -7.12
N PRO A 16 -50.67 -43.95 -7.02
CA PRO A 16 -50.54 -42.83 -7.95
C PRO A 16 -49.15 -42.21 -7.84
N ASP A 17 -48.61 -41.72 -8.96
CA ASP A 17 -47.19 -41.37 -9.09
C ASP A 17 -46.71 -40.32 -8.08
N TYR A 18 -47.61 -39.43 -7.61
CA TYR A 18 -47.31 -38.45 -6.56
C TYR A 18 -47.08 -39.05 -5.18
N LEU A 19 -47.52 -40.29 -4.91
CA LEU A 19 -47.22 -41.05 -3.69
C LEU A 19 -46.01 -41.98 -3.85
N ARG A 20 -45.47 -42.11 -5.07
CA ARG A 20 -44.32 -42.96 -5.38
C ARG A 20 -42.99 -42.23 -5.30
N VAL A 21 -43.01 -40.90 -5.32
CA VAL A 21 -41.82 -40.05 -5.17
C VAL A 21 -41.82 -39.47 -3.77
N ASN A 22 -40.70 -39.59 -3.06
CA ASN A 22 -40.54 -38.96 -1.75
C ASN A 22 -40.60 -37.43 -1.91
N PRO A 23 -41.62 -36.73 -1.36
CA PRO A 23 -41.71 -35.27 -1.47
C PRO A 23 -40.70 -34.56 -0.58
N PHE A 24 -39.99 -35.29 0.30
CA PHE A 24 -38.98 -34.75 1.20
C PHE A 24 -37.59 -34.90 0.57
N GLY A 25 -37.08 -33.82 0.02
CA GLY A 25 -35.68 -33.67 -0.39
C GLY A 25 -34.93 -32.78 0.58
N VAL A 26 -33.66 -33.08 0.80
CA VAL A 26 -32.75 -32.16 1.51
C VAL A 26 -31.83 -31.46 0.50
N PRO A 27 -31.35 -30.25 0.80
CA PRO A 27 -30.36 -29.58 -0.03
C PRO A 27 -29.11 -30.43 -0.25
N GLN A 28 -28.42 -30.21 -1.37
CA GLN A 28 -27.14 -30.84 -1.65
C GLN A 28 -26.14 -30.52 -0.52
N GLY A 29 -25.42 -31.53 -0.03
CA GLY A 29 -24.45 -31.39 1.06
C GLY A 29 -25.06 -31.33 2.47
N TYR A 30 -26.38 -31.45 2.63
CA TYR A 30 -27.03 -31.42 3.95
C TYR A 30 -26.40 -32.42 4.93
N PHE A 31 -26.26 -33.68 4.53
CA PHE A 31 -25.70 -34.72 5.40
C PHE A 31 -24.17 -34.59 5.58
N ASP A 32 -23.46 -33.98 4.63
CA ASP A 32 -22.01 -33.74 4.73
C ASP A 32 -21.69 -32.74 5.85
N HIS A 33 -22.56 -31.75 6.05
CA HIS A 33 -22.41 -30.74 7.12
C HIS A 33 -23.19 -31.07 8.39
N LEU A 34 -24.22 -31.93 8.32
CA LEU A 34 -25.11 -32.23 9.44
C LEU A 34 -24.35 -32.65 10.70
N THR A 35 -23.37 -33.56 10.57
CA THR A 35 -22.59 -34.03 11.73
C THR A 35 -21.83 -32.89 12.38
N ASN A 36 -21.17 -32.04 11.59
CA ASN A 36 -20.42 -30.91 12.11
C ASN A 36 -21.32 -29.85 12.74
N ASN A 37 -22.48 -29.58 12.13
CA ASN A 37 -23.46 -28.63 12.66
C ASN A 37 -24.02 -29.11 14.00
N VAL A 38 -24.40 -30.39 14.10
CA VAL A 38 -24.88 -30.97 15.36
C VAL A 38 -23.80 -30.94 16.43
N LEU A 39 -22.55 -31.26 16.11
CA LEU A 39 -21.44 -31.19 17.06
C LEU A 39 -21.15 -29.75 17.50
N ALA A 40 -21.19 -28.79 16.58
CA ALA A 40 -21.00 -27.37 16.88
C ALA A 40 -22.10 -26.85 17.81
N GLU A 41 -23.35 -27.21 17.55
CA GLU A 41 -24.49 -26.79 18.37
C GLU A 41 -24.47 -27.41 19.77
N ILE A 42 -24.06 -28.68 19.89
CA ILE A 42 -23.82 -29.32 21.20
C ILE A 42 -22.68 -28.60 21.94
N ALA A 43 -21.61 -28.23 21.24
CA ALA A 43 -20.48 -27.51 21.85
C ALA A 43 -20.90 -26.11 22.34
N GLU A 44 -21.67 -25.38 21.53
CA GLU A 44 -22.22 -24.07 21.88
C GLU A 44 -23.13 -24.16 23.10
N GLN A 45 -24.06 -25.12 23.13
CA GLN A 45 -24.96 -25.32 24.27
C GLN A 45 -24.20 -25.66 25.56
N LYS A 46 -23.15 -26.49 25.48
CA LYS A 46 -22.27 -26.79 26.63
C LYS A 46 -21.54 -25.55 27.13
N LEU A 47 -21.02 -24.73 26.21
CA LEU A 47 -20.35 -23.47 26.55
C LEU A 47 -21.31 -22.51 27.25
N LYS A 48 -22.53 -22.33 26.73
CA LYS A 48 -23.57 -21.48 27.35
C LYS A 48 -23.98 -21.96 28.75
N GLN A 49 -23.88 -23.26 29.04
CA GLN A 49 -24.14 -23.81 30.37
C GLN A 49 -22.97 -23.60 31.35
N GLN A 50 -21.73 -23.61 30.86
CA GLN A 50 -20.53 -23.40 31.68
C GLN A 50 -20.19 -21.93 31.92
N VAL A 51 -20.59 -21.03 31.02
CA VAL A 51 -20.28 -19.60 31.10
C VAL A 51 -21.59 -18.84 31.32
N SER A 52 -21.81 -18.35 32.54
CA SER A 52 -23.05 -17.69 32.99
C SER A 52 -23.24 -16.27 32.46
N ASP A 53 -22.23 -15.73 31.79
CA ASP A 53 -22.23 -14.42 31.14
C ASP A 53 -21.61 -14.61 29.75
N ALA A 54 -21.82 -13.68 28.81
CA ALA A 54 -21.41 -13.84 27.40
C ALA A 54 -19.89 -14.04 27.18
N GLY A 55 -19.08 -14.08 28.25
CA GLY A 55 -17.87 -14.90 28.39
C GLY A 55 -16.64 -14.46 27.62
N PHE A 56 -16.83 -13.71 26.54
CA PHE A 56 -15.77 -13.16 25.73
C PHE A 56 -15.47 -11.75 26.24
N THR A 57 -14.73 -11.68 27.34
CA THR A 57 -14.15 -10.41 27.75
C THR A 57 -12.88 -10.19 26.96
N VAL A 58 -12.82 -9.09 26.24
CA VAL A 58 -11.60 -8.68 25.55
C VAL A 58 -10.61 -8.23 26.63
N PRO A 59 -9.32 -8.62 26.56
CA PRO A 59 -8.32 -8.17 27.51
C PRO A 59 -8.28 -6.65 27.61
N GLN A 60 -7.95 -6.15 28.80
CA GLN A 60 -7.72 -4.73 29.01
C GLN A 60 -6.67 -4.24 27.99
N ASP A 61 -6.94 -3.08 27.39
CA ASP A 61 -6.12 -2.44 26.35
C ASP A 61 -6.05 -3.14 24.98
N TYR A 62 -6.87 -4.18 24.71
CA TYR A 62 -6.89 -4.83 23.40
C TYR A 62 -7.13 -3.85 22.25
N PHE A 63 -8.16 -3.00 22.37
CA PHE A 63 -8.51 -2.03 21.33
C PHE A 63 -7.54 -0.85 21.29
N ILE A 64 -6.99 -0.46 22.45
CA ILE A 64 -5.97 0.61 22.52
C ILE A 64 -4.71 0.20 21.76
N GLN A 65 -4.30 -1.06 21.86
CA GLN A 65 -3.11 -1.58 21.18
C GLN A 65 -3.41 -2.19 19.79
N LEU A 66 -4.68 -2.25 19.37
CA LEU A 66 -5.05 -2.93 18.13
C LEU A 66 -4.46 -2.22 16.92
N GLU A 67 -4.60 -0.90 16.87
CA GLU A 67 -4.08 -0.07 15.79
C GLU A 67 -2.57 -0.25 15.63
N GLU A 68 -1.82 -0.09 16.73
CA GLU A 68 -0.37 -0.26 16.76
C GLU A 68 0.04 -1.66 16.28
N ARG A 69 -0.64 -2.72 16.77
CA ARG A 69 -0.34 -4.10 16.36
C ARG A 69 -0.62 -4.36 14.88
N VAL A 70 -1.67 -3.76 14.33
CA VAL A 70 -2.01 -3.89 12.91
C VAL A 70 -0.97 -3.18 12.06
N GLN A 71 -0.62 -1.95 12.40
CA GLN A 71 0.44 -1.19 11.70
C GLN A 71 1.79 -1.91 11.76
N ASN A 72 2.19 -2.40 12.94
CA ASN A 72 3.43 -3.14 13.11
C ASN A 72 3.46 -4.43 12.27
N ARG A 73 2.34 -5.16 12.20
CA ARG A 73 2.25 -6.36 11.34
C ARG A 73 2.32 -6.02 9.86
N LEU A 74 1.65 -4.96 9.43
CA LEU A 74 1.70 -4.51 8.04
C LEU A 74 3.12 -4.07 7.67
N PHE A 75 3.80 -3.35 8.56
CA PHE A 75 5.18 -2.93 8.38
C PHE A 75 6.13 -4.13 8.31
N GLU A 76 5.99 -5.09 9.23
CA GLU A 76 6.80 -6.33 9.22
C GLU A 76 6.59 -7.14 7.94
N GLN A 77 5.34 -7.26 7.48
CA GLN A 77 5.01 -7.96 6.25
C GLN A 77 5.66 -7.27 5.04
N ASN A 78 5.51 -5.95 4.91
CA ASN A 78 6.15 -5.17 3.85
C ASN A 78 7.67 -5.31 3.89
N LEU A 79 8.29 -5.32 5.07
CA LEU A 79 9.73 -5.54 5.20
C LEU A 79 10.14 -6.93 4.68
N LYS A 80 9.40 -7.99 5.04
CA LYS A 80 9.70 -9.35 4.58
C LYS A 80 9.54 -9.50 3.06
N ASP A 81 8.57 -8.82 2.48
CA ASP A 81 8.33 -8.88 1.02
C ASP A 81 9.38 -8.09 0.23
N ASN A 82 9.92 -7.00 0.80
CA ASN A 82 10.87 -6.12 0.12
C ASN A 82 12.34 -6.41 0.46
N VAL A 83 12.63 -7.14 1.53
CA VAL A 83 14.00 -7.43 1.98
C VAL A 83 14.28 -8.93 1.84
N GLN A 84 14.94 -9.32 0.73
CA GLN A 84 15.31 -10.73 0.44
C GLN A 84 16.44 -11.29 1.32
N THR A 85 17.20 -10.43 1.99
CA THR A 85 18.33 -10.85 2.84
C THR A 85 18.01 -10.50 4.28
N GLU A 86 18.09 -11.46 5.21
CA GLU A 86 18.00 -11.19 6.64
C GLU A 86 18.88 -9.98 6.97
N GLY A 87 18.23 -8.86 7.29
CA GLY A 87 18.88 -7.57 7.40
C GLY A 87 20.05 -7.65 8.38
N TYR A 88 21.08 -6.84 8.11
CA TYR A 88 22.39 -6.80 8.77
C TYR A 88 23.45 -7.74 8.16
N GLN A 89 24.02 -7.30 7.03
CA GLN A 89 25.32 -7.79 6.59
C GLN A 89 26.42 -7.02 7.31
N VAL A 90 27.30 -7.75 8.01
CA VAL A 90 28.53 -7.15 8.51
C VAL A 90 29.47 -6.84 7.33
N PRO A 91 30.20 -5.71 7.36
CA PRO A 91 31.21 -5.42 6.37
C PRO A 91 32.22 -6.57 6.24
N GLN A 92 32.73 -6.78 5.03
CA GLN A 92 33.78 -7.77 4.79
C GLN A 92 34.98 -7.50 5.71
N GLY A 93 35.49 -8.54 6.38
CA GLY A 93 36.62 -8.42 7.30
C GLY A 93 36.28 -7.85 8.69
N TYR A 94 35.01 -7.55 9.00
CA TYR A 94 34.61 -7.01 10.32
C TYR A 94 35.16 -7.85 11.47
N PHE A 95 34.96 -9.17 11.44
CA PHE A 95 35.40 -10.08 12.49
C PHE A 95 36.92 -10.33 12.48
N GLU A 96 37.56 -10.23 11.31
CA GLU A 96 39.01 -10.36 11.16
C GLU A 96 39.72 -9.19 11.85
N GLU A 97 39.24 -7.95 11.63
CA GLU A 97 39.81 -6.74 12.20
C GLU A 97 39.36 -6.45 13.65
N LEU A 98 38.25 -7.04 14.10
CA LEU A 98 37.66 -6.76 15.41
C LEU A 98 38.65 -7.04 16.55
N THR A 99 39.34 -8.17 16.47
CA THR A 99 40.31 -8.58 17.50
C THR A 99 41.46 -7.57 17.62
N ASP A 100 41.96 -7.09 16.50
CA ASP A 100 43.07 -6.14 16.47
C ASP A 100 42.63 -4.75 16.91
N LYS A 101 41.41 -4.33 16.52
CA LYS A 101 40.81 -3.07 17.00
C LYS A 101 40.61 -3.06 18.50
N ILE A 102 40.12 -4.15 19.08
CA ILE A 102 39.93 -4.29 20.54
C ILE A 102 41.29 -4.22 21.25
N LYS A 103 42.30 -4.95 20.76
CA LYS A 103 43.65 -4.91 21.35
C LYS A 103 44.27 -3.52 21.27
N ALA A 104 44.13 -2.85 20.13
CA ALA A 104 44.62 -1.48 19.95
C ALA A 104 43.92 -0.48 20.88
N SER A 105 42.59 -0.61 21.04
CA SER A 105 41.80 0.19 21.98
C SER A 105 42.26 0.00 23.42
N VAL A 106 42.43 -1.25 23.87
CA VAL A 106 42.87 -1.56 25.24
C VAL A 106 44.30 -1.06 25.47
N ALA A 107 45.21 -1.23 24.51
CA ALA A 107 46.57 -0.73 24.60
C ALA A 107 46.63 0.80 24.67
N LEU A 108 45.79 1.49 23.88
CA LEU A 108 45.66 2.94 23.93
C LEU A 108 45.15 3.41 25.30
N GLU A 109 44.11 2.76 25.82
CA GLU A 109 43.53 3.10 27.12
C GLU A 109 44.54 2.91 28.26
N GLN A 110 45.30 1.80 28.25
CA GLN A 110 46.39 1.56 29.19
C GLN A 110 47.50 2.60 29.06
N HIS A 111 47.86 2.98 27.83
CA HIS A 111 48.88 4.00 27.58
C HIS A 111 48.41 5.37 28.08
N ILE A 112 47.14 5.73 27.88
CA ILE A 112 46.55 6.98 28.39
C ILE A 112 46.44 6.97 29.92
N ALA A 113 46.13 5.81 30.53
CA ALA A 113 46.06 5.67 31.98
C ALA A 113 47.43 5.75 32.66
N THR A 114 48.49 5.34 31.95
CA THR A 114 49.87 5.31 32.48
C THR A 114 50.65 6.59 32.14
N SER A 115 50.31 7.26 31.04
CA SER A 115 50.91 8.54 30.67
C SER A 115 50.40 9.62 31.63
N GLU A 116 51.29 10.39 32.22
CA GLU A 116 50.93 11.59 32.98
C GLU A 116 49.97 12.43 32.14
N ARG A 117 48.72 12.61 32.61
CA ARG A 117 47.77 13.52 31.98
C ARG A 117 48.39 14.91 31.93
N LYS A 118 49.04 15.25 30.82
CA LYS A 118 49.12 16.64 30.41
C LYS A 118 47.70 17.02 30.05
N GLU A 119 47.02 17.68 30.98
CA GLU A 119 45.68 18.18 30.77
C GLU A 119 45.70 19.15 29.58
N GLY A 120 45.21 18.69 28.43
CA GLY A 120 44.98 19.52 27.26
C GLY A 120 45.96 19.33 26.11
N PHE A 121 45.46 19.60 24.92
CA PHE A 121 46.29 19.81 23.73
C PHE A 121 47.08 21.11 23.91
N GLU A 122 48.36 21.01 24.24
CA GLU A 122 49.27 22.15 24.21
C GLU A 122 49.57 22.49 22.74
N ILE A 123 49.27 23.74 22.36
CA ILE A 123 49.69 24.25 21.06
C ILE A 123 51.22 24.47 21.06
N PRO A 124 51.91 24.17 19.95
CA PRO A 124 53.34 24.48 19.83
C PRO A 124 53.62 25.98 20.05
N THR A 125 54.69 26.28 20.78
CA THR A 125 55.17 27.66 20.97
C THR A 125 55.37 28.33 19.61
N GLY A 126 54.75 29.49 19.39
CA GLY A 126 54.83 30.22 18.12
C GLY A 126 53.85 29.76 17.03
N TYR A 127 52.89 28.86 17.34
CA TYR A 127 51.86 28.44 16.38
C TYR A 127 51.13 29.65 15.77
N PHE A 128 50.58 30.54 16.61
CA PHE A 128 49.82 31.70 16.14
C PHE A 128 50.70 32.75 15.45
N GLU A 129 51.96 32.88 15.84
CA GLU A 129 52.94 33.77 15.21
C GLU A 129 53.22 33.32 13.76
N SER A 130 53.49 32.03 13.57
CA SER A 130 53.72 31.45 12.24
C SER A 130 52.44 31.30 11.40
N LEU A 131 51.27 31.21 12.04
CA LEU A 131 49.98 31.08 11.37
C LEU A 131 49.64 32.33 10.57
N SER A 132 49.87 33.51 11.13
CA SER A 132 49.63 34.78 10.44
C SER A 132 50.49 34.89 9.17
N SER A 133 51.78 34.58 9.26
CA SER A 133 52.68 34.54 8.10
C SER A 133 52.26 33.49 7.08
N LYS A 134 51.92 32.27 7.51
CA LYS A 134 51.44 31.20 6.61
C LYS A 134 50.15 31.56 5.90
N ILE A 135 49.21 32.22 6.57
CA ILE A 135 47.96 32.68 5.94
C ILE A 135 48.28 33.80 4.95
N MET A 136 49.12 34.76 5.32
CA MET A 136 49.53 35.87 4.44
C MET A 136 50.25 35.36 3.19
N ASP A 137 51.18 34.40 3.34
CA ASP A 137 51.88 33.76 2.22
C ASP A 137 50.92 32.99 1.31
N LYS A 138 49.84 32.43 1.86
CA LYS A 138 48.83 31.68 1.08
C LYS A 138 47.80 32.60 0.40
N VAL A 139 47.60 33.80 0.93
CA VAL A 139 46.61 34.78 0.43
C VAL A 139 47.25 35.80 -0.52
N THR A 140 48.49 36.20 -0.27
CA THR A 140 49.25 37.13 -1.14
C THR A 140 50.18 36.40 -2.11
N GLY A 141 50.60 35.16 -1.78
CA GLY A 141 51.38 34.28 -2.64
C GLY A 141 50.53 33.27 -3.40
N ALA A 142 49.63 33.74 -4.27
CA ALA A 142 49.25 33.00 -5.48
C ALA A 142 48.89 34.00 -6.59
N PRO A 143 49.53 33.90 -7.77
CA PRO A 143 49.38 32.71 -8.59
C PRO A 143 50.67 31.91 -8.67
N SER A 144 50.77 30.89 -7.83
CA SER A 144 51.51 29.68 -8.17
C SER A 144 50.93 28.57 -7.32
N VAL A 145 49.92 27.93 -7.91
CA VAL A 145 49.76 26.49 -7.75
C VAL A 145 51.17 25.92 -7.95
N GLN A 146 51.81 25.49 -6.86
CA GLN A 146 52.94 24.60 -6.98
C GLN A 146 52.37 23.32 -7.58
N GLU A 147 52.55 23.21 -8.88
CA GLU A 147 52.44 21.96 -9.62
C GLU A 147 53.46 20.99 -8.99
N GLU A 148 53.02 20.20 -8.01
CA GLU A 148 53.53 18.84 -7.97
C GLU A 148 53.21 18.21 -9.32
N LYS A 149 54.26 17.91 -10.08
CA LYS A 149 54.24 17.15 -11.34
C LYS A 149 53.29 15.95 -11.23
N ARG A 150 52.04 16.13 -11.62
CA ARG A 150 51.12 15.04 -11.91
C ARG A 150 51.48 14.54 -13.31
N PRO A 151 51.62 13.22 -13.54
CA PRO A 151 51.89 12.71 -14.88
C PRO A 151 50.80 13.21 -15.82
N ASP A 152 51.22 13.79 -16.95
CA ASP A 152 50.38 14.37 -18.00
C ASP A 152 49.17 13.46 -18.29
N THR A 153 48.04 13.80 -17.69
CA THR A 153 46.76 13.19 -18.01
C THR A 153 46.06 14.21 -18.91
N PRO A 154 45.80 13.93 -20.19
CA PRO A 154 45.18 14.89 -21.07
C PRO A 154 43.79 15.22 -20.51
N VAL A 155 43.61 16.46 -20.08
CA VAL A 155 42.30 16.98 -19.67
C VAL A 155 41.47 17.12 -20.93
N ILE A 156 40.68 16.09 -21.23
CA ILE A 156 39.73 16.13 -22.33
C ILE A 156 38.54 16.96 -21.86
N GLN A 157 38.41 18.17 -22.40
CA GLN A 157 37.23 19.00 -22.19
C GLN A 157 36.03 18.31 -22.86
N MET A 158 35.03 17.95 -22.06
CA MET A 158 33.80 17.38 -22.57
C MET A 158 33.04 18.46 -23.38
N ALA A 159 32.84 18.21 -24.67
CA ALA A 159 32.03 19.08 -25.51
C ALA A 159 30.57 19.09 -25.02
N PRO A 160 29.88 20.25 -25.07
CA PRO A 160 28.48 20.32 -24.69
C PRO A 160 27.64 19.46 -25.63
N ARG A 161 26.86 18.52 -25.08
CA ARG A 161 25.92 17.68 -25.83
C ARG A 161 24.85 18.56 -26.47
N LYS A 162 25.09 19.01 -27.70
CA LYS A 162 24.16 19.83 -28.47
C LYS A 162 23.01 18.96 -29.00
N ASN A 163 21.80 19.23 -28.50
CA ASN A 163 20.43 19.01 -29.02
C ASN A 163 20.06 17.71 -29.77
N TRP A 164 20.92 16.69 -29.85
CA TRP A 164 20.58 15.43 -30.52
C TRP A 164 19.48 14.65 -29.77
N ILE A 165 19.32 14.89 -28.47
CA ILE A 165 18.25 14.32 -27.65
C ILE A 165 16.86 14.79 -28.13
N TYR A 166 16.73 16.02 -28.66
CA TYR A 166 15.45 16.53 -29.14
C TYR A 166 14.99 15.84 -30.43
N GLN A 167 15.92 15.53 -31.35
CA GLN A 167 15.57 14.80 -32.57
C GLN A 167 15.39 13.30 -32.28
N ALA A 168 16.18 12.73 -31.36
CA ALA A 168 16.03 11.35 -30.93
C ALA A 168 14.71 11.10 -30.19
N SER A 169 14.23 12.05 -29.38
CA SER A 169 12.93 11.92 -28.70
C SER A 169 11.76 11.93 -29.69
N VAL A 170 11.78 12.79 -30.70
CA VAL A 170 10.75 12.80 -31.76
C VAL A 170 10.71 11.48 -32.54
N ALA A 171 11.88 10.94 -32.91
CA ALA A 171 11.96 9.66 -33.60
C ALA A 171 11.49 8.49 -32.70
N ALA A 172 11.86 8.49 -31.42
CA ALA A 172 11.43 7.47 -30.47
C ALA A 172 9.91 7.50 -30.24
N VAL A 173 9.32 8.69 -30.11
CA VAL A 173 7.85 8.84 -30.00
C VAL A 173 7.17 8.37 -31.28
N ALA A 174 7.69 8.71 -32.47
CA ALA A 174 7.14 8.22 -33.73
C ALA A 174 7.24 6.69 -33.86
N ILE A 175 8.33 6.07 -33.39
CA ILE A 175 8.50 4.62 -33.37
C ILE A 175 7.54 3.96 -32.37
N LEU A 176 7.38 4.52 -31.17
CA LEU A 176 6.44 4.00 -30.17
C LEU A 176 4.99 4.10 -30.64
N LEU A 177 4.63 5.21 -31.29
CA LEU A 177 3.31 5.36 -31.93
C LEU A 177 3.16 4.42 -33.14
N GLY A 178 4.23 4.18 -33.91
CA GLY A 178 4.23 3.23 -35.02
C GLY A 178 4.07 1.78 -34.57
N ILE A 179 4.77 1.36 -33.52
CA ILE A 179 4.66 0.01 -32.95
C ILE A 179 3.30 -0.14 -32.26
N GLY A 180 2.86 0.86 -31.49
CA GLY A 180 1.55 0.86 -30.84
C GLY A 180 0.38 0.79 -31.84
N SER A 181 0.43 1.56 -32.93
CA SER A 181 -0.57 1.50 -34.00
C SER A 181 -0.55 0.19 -34.77
N TYR A 182 0.64 -0.39 -35.04
CA TYR A 182 0.75 -1.70 -35.68
C TYR A 182 0.13 -2.82 -34.83
N TRP A 183 0.38 -2.82 -33.52
CA TRP A 183 -0.22 -3.78 -32.58
C TRP A 183 -1.72 -3.54 -32.34
N TYR A 184 -2.21 -2.31 -32.50
CA TYR A 184 -3.64 -1.97 -32.43
C TYR A 184 -4.40 -2.41 -33.69
N LEU A 185 -3.81 -2.22 -34.87
CA LEU A 185 -4.37 -2.66 -36.15
C LEU A 185 -4.41 -4.20 -36.28
N ASP A 186 -3.44 -4.92 -35.73
CA ASP A 186 -3.43 -6.40 -35.74
C ASP A 186 -4.47 -7.02 -34.77
N ARG A 187 -4.93 -6.24 -33.78
CA ARG A 187 -5.90 -6.69 -32.75
C ARG A 187 -7.32 -6.15 -32.94
N THR A 188 -7.59 -5.40 -34.00
CA THR A 188 -8.93 -4.83 -34.25
C THR A 188 -9.59 -5.45 -35.48
N ASP A 189 -10.70 -6.15 -35.26
CA ASP A 189 -11.70 -6.44 -36.30
C ASP A 189 -12.15 -5.08 -36.89
N PRO A 190 -12.24 -4.89 -38.23
CA PRO A 190 -12.40 -3.58 -38.85
C PRO A 190 -13.84 -3.08 -38.72
N GLN A 191 -14.25 -2.71 -37.51
CA GLN A 191 -15.53 -2.04 -37.28
C GLN A 191 -15.59 -1.21 -35.99
N SER A 192 -14.63 -0.31 -35.75
CA SER A 192 -14.86 0.81 -34.82
C SER A 192 -13.85 1.93 -35.03
N LEU A 193 -14.20 2.90 -35.87
CA LEU A 193 -13.70 4.27 -35.77
C LEU A 193 -14.71 5.04 -34.90
N PRO A 194 -14.35 5.54 -33.71
CA PRO A 194 -15.17 6.50 -33.01
C PRO A 194 -14.79 7.90 -33.52
N GLU A 195 -15.57 8.40 -34.47
CA GLU A 195 -15.83 9.84 -34.50
C GLU A 195 -16.69 10.19 -33.29
N ASP A 196 -16.51 11.42 -32.80
CA ASP A 196 -17.34 12.12 -31.82
C ASP A 196 -16.89 12.06 -30.35
N HIS A 197 -16.00 12.98 -30.04
CA HIS A 197 -15.65 13.44 -28.71
C HIS A 197 -16.65 14.54 -28.32
N THR A 198 -17.56 14.27 -27.37
CA THR A 198 -18.11 15.21 -26.35
C THR A 198 -19.32 14.64 -25.59
N GLN A 199 -19.37 13.34 -25.30
CA GLN A 199 -20.27 12.83 -24.26
C GLN A 199 -19.51 11.84 -23.38
N ALA A 200 -19.01 12.32 -22.24
CA ALA A 200 -18.63 11.43 -21.15
C ALA A 200 -19.89 10.71 -20.67
N SER A 201 -20.16 9.52 -21.21
CA SER A 201 -21.20 8.64 -20.70
C SER A 201 -20.82 8.17 -19.30
N LEU A 202 -21.28 8.92 -18.30
CA LEU A 202 -21.18 8.60 -16.86
C LEU A 202 -21.84 7.25 -16.49
N HIS A 203 -22.63 6.66 -17.38
CA HIS A 203 -23.27 5.36 -17.19
C HIS A 203 -22.30 4.16 -17.24
N GLY A 204 -21.07 4.36 -17.69
CA GLY A 204 -20.06 3.29 -17.81
C GLY A 204 -19.04 3.23 -16.69
N LEU A 205 -19.09 4.15 -15.72
CA LEU A 205 -18.18 4.12 -14.57
C LEU A 205 -18.60 3.00 -13.64
N SER A 206 -17.72 2.01 -13.48
CA SER A 206 -17.93 0.94 -12.51
C SER A 206 -17.86 1.54 -11.10
N LYS A 207 -18.55 0.92 -10.14
CA LYS A 207 -18.50 1.37 -8.74
C LYS A 207 -17.07 1.32 -8.22
N GLU A 208 -16.32 0.35 -8.73
CA GLU A 208 -14.92 0.11 -8.42
C GLU A 208 -14.04 1.27 -8.91
N ASP A 209 -14.27 1.80 -10.12
CA ASP A 209 -13.52 2.95 -10.64
C ASP A 209 -13.80 4.23 -9.84
N ILE A 210 -15.06 4.41 -9.42
CA ILE A 210 -15.47 5.54 -8.57
C ILE A 210 -14.78 5.45 -7.20
N VAL A 211 -14.75 4.26 -6.59
CA VAL A 211 -14.07 4.03 -5.31
C VAL A 211 -12.56 4.22 -5.44
N GLN A 212 -11.96 3.76 -6.53
CA GLN A 212 -10.53 3.91 -6.81
C GLN A 212 -10.14 5.39 -6.94
N TYR A 213 -10.93 6.18 -7.66
CA TYR A 213 -10.70 7.62 -7.82
C TYR A 213 -10.86 8.36 -6.50
N LEU A 214 -11.90 8.05 -5.72
CA LEU A 214 -12.11 8.64 -4.40
C LEU A 214 -10.96 8.28 -3.45
N ALA A 215 -10.52 7.03 -3.42
CA ALA A 215 -9.37 6.61 -2.60
C ALA A 215 -8.04 7.25 -3.02
N GLN A 216 -7.94 7.73 -4.27
CA GLN A 216 -6.73 8.39 -4.77
C GLN A 216 -6.71 9.91 -4.50
N GLU A 217 -7.89 10.55 -4.49
CA GLU A 217 -8.01 12.01 -4.36
C GLU A 217 -8.34 12.47 -2.92
N THR A 218 -8.99 11.62 -2.11
CA THR A 218 -9.33 11.94 -0.71
C THR A 218 -8.42 11.23 0.29
N ASP A 219 -7.89 11.98 1.26
CA ASP A 219 -7.16 11.41 2.39
C ASP A 219 -8.09 10.51 3.22
N GLY A 220 -7.60 9.33 3.64
CA GLY A 220 -8.42 8.28 4.24
C GLY A 220 -9.25 8.68 5.47
N VAL A 221 -8.96 9.82 6.11
CA VAL A 221 -9.74 10.40 7.21
C VAL A 221 -11.06 11.00 6.71
N GLU A 222 -11.05 11.69 5.57
CA GLU A 222 -12.23 12.34 4.98
C GLU A 222 -13.20 11.29 4.39
N LEU A 223 -12.65 10.17 3.92
CA LEU A 223 -13.43 9.03 3.42
C LEU A 223 -14.18 8.29 4.55
N ILE A 224 -13.60 8.24 5.76
CA ILE A 224 -14.24 7.68 6.96
C ILE A 224 -15.39 8.57 7.44
N GLU A 225 -15.19 9.90 7.41
CA GLU A 225 -16.24 10.86 7.73
C GLU A 225 -17.40 10.77 6.71
N LEU A 226 -17.09 10.68 5.42
CA LEU A 226 -18.11 10.50 4.38
C LEU A 226 -18.88 9.18 4.52
N ALA A 227 -18.19 8.07 4.84
CA ALA A 227 -18.82 6.78 5.06
C ALA A 227 -19.75 6.79 6.28
N SER A 228 -19.45 7.58 7.31
CA SER A 228 -20.32 7.72 8.49
C SER A 228 -21.68 8.37 8.16
N TYR A 229 -21.74 9.22 7.14
CA TYR A 229 -23.00 9.79 6.64
C TYR A 229 -23.81 8.84 5.76
N VAL A 230 -23.16 7.79 5.22
CA VAL A 230 -23.80 6.78 4.37
C VAL A 230 -24.37 5.62 5.20
N ASP A 231 -23.76 5.34 6.37
CA ASP A 231 -24.17 4.26 7.28
C ASP A 231 -25.42 4.60 8.12
N ASP A 232 -25.86 5.86 8.11
CA ASP A 232 -27.16 6.29 8.66
C ASP A 232 -28.30 5.86 7.72
N GLU A 233 -28.62 4.56 7.72
CA GLU A 233 -29.70 3.93 6.95
C GLU A 233 -31.12 4.47 7.27
N GLU A 234 -31.29 5.33 8.28
CA GLU A 234 -32.61 5.88 8.67
C GLU A 234 -33.04 7.19 7.98
N MET A 235 -32.34 7.65 6.92
CA MET A 235 -32.75 8.88 6.20
C MET A 235 -33.07 8.70 4.70
N PHE A 236 -33.13 7.48 4.17
CA PHE A 236 -33.51 7.22 2.78
C PHE A 236 -34.88 6.56 2.64
N ASP A 237 -35.90 7.08 3.33
CA ASP A 237 -37.28 6.73 3.06
C ASP A 237 -37.82 7.62 1.92
N ASN A 238 -37.78 7.08 0.70
CA ASN A 238 -38.78 7.17 -0.38
C ASN A 238 -39.40 8.53 -0.76
N THR A 239 -38.79 9.65 -0.39
CA THR A 239 -39.16 10.96 -0.90
C THR A 239 -38.05 11.44 -1.80
N SER A 240 -38.39 11.66 -3.08
CA SER A 240 -37.53 12.30 -4.07
C SER A 240 -36.84 13.51 -3.43
N PHE A 241 -35.56 13.36 -3.09
CA PHE A 241 -34.72 14.44 -2.60
C PHE A 241 -34.55 15.43 -3.74
N ASP A 242 -35.48 16.37 -3.84
CA ASP A 242 -35.58 17.33 -4.95
C ASP A 242 -34.53 18.43 -4.74
N ILE A 243 -33.29 18.10 -5.08
CA ILE A 243 -32.11 18.98 -5.03
C ILE A 243 -32.38 20.31 -5.76
N LYS A 244 -33.28 20.31 -6.76
CA LYS A 244 -33.64 21.48 -7.55
C LYS A 244 -34.42 22.55 -6.78
N GLN A 245 -35.07 22.22 -5.67
CA GLN A 245 -35.84 23.23 -4.92
C GLN A 245 -35.01 24.01 -3.91
N ARG A 246 -33.81 23.53 -3.56
CA ARG A 246 -32.98 24.15 -2.51
C ARG A 246 -31.72 24.85 -3.04
N LEU A 247 -31.34 24.61 -4.28
CA LEU A 247 -30.23 25.30 -4.93
C LEU A 247 -30.78 26.32 -5.91
N ASN A 248 -30.64 27.59 -5.57
CA ASN A 248 -30.99 28.68 -6.46
C ASN A 248 -29.88 28.85 -7.50
N ASP A 249 -30.22 28.90 -8.79
CA ASP A 249 -29.26 29.05 -9.88
C ASP A 249 -28.28 30.22 -9.66
N LYS A 250 -28.74 31.26 -8.97
CA LYS A 250 -27.94 32.42 -8.58
C LYS A 250 -26.81 32.11 -7.59
N GLU A 251 -27.05 31.21 -6.65
CA GLU A 251 -26.03 30.80 -5.66
C GLU A 251 -24.96 29.94 -6.31
N ILE A 252 -25.35 29.13 -7.31
CA ILE A 252 -24.42 28.34 -8.12
C ILE A 252 -23.54 29.26 -8.98
N GLU A 253 -24.15 30.27 -9.60
CA GLU A 253 -23.42 31.26 -10.41
C GLU A 253 -22.43 32.06 -9.57
N GLU A 254 -22.82 32.47 -8.36
CA GLU A 254 -21.95 33.20 -7.42
C GLU A 254 -20.78 32.32 -6.92
N TYR A 255 -21.03 31.04 -6.64
CA TYR A 255 -20.00 30.09 -6.24
C TYR A 255 -19.00 29.80 -7.37
N LEU A 256 -19.48 29.58 -8.60
CA LEU A 256 -18.62 29.33 -9.75
C LEU A 256 -17.74 30.54 -10.09
N ASN A 257 -18.28 31.75 -9.92
CA ASN A 257 -17.53 32.98 -10.15
C ASN A 257 -16.53 33.31 -9.01
N TYR A 258 -16.68 32.67 -7.85
CA TYR A 258 -15.71 32.76 -6.75
C TYR A 258 -14.53 31.79 -6.90
N MET A 259 -14.73 30.68 -7.62
CA MET A 259 -13.72 29.63 -7.82
C MET A 259 -12.87 29.79 -9.10
N LEU A 260 -13.22 30.75 -9.97
CA LEU A 260 -12.51 31.11 -11.21
C LEU A 260 -11.75 32.43 -11.06
#